data_AF-A0A529GNH4-F1
#
_entry.id   AF-A0A529GNH4-F1
#
_cell.length_a   1.000
_cell.length_b   1.000
_cell.length_c   1.000
_cell.angle_alpha   90.00
_cell.angle_beta   90.00
_cell.angle_gamma   90.00
#
_symmetry.space_group_name_H-M   'P 1'
#
loop_
_entity.id
_entity.type
_entity.pdbx_description
1 polymer ?
#
loop_
_entity_poly.entity_id
_entity_poly.type
_entity_poly.pdbx_seq_one_letter_code
_entity_poly.pdbx_strand_id
1 'polypeptide(L)'
;MEHTSLLERILRGVALTLVVIFFMFPIAWIFMMSFQTNETILRIPPQLIFEPTLANYTALITGKLVTAAGTLDIAFMRNLWNSVFLSVTSVAVSL
;
A
#
# COMPACT_ATOMS: atom_id res chain seq x y z
N MET A 1 -32.24 27.00 -8.00
CA MET A 1 -31.94 25.57 -7.77
C MET A 1 -31.48 25.02 -9.10
N GLU A 2 -30.17 24.78 -9.27
CA GLU A 2 -29.66 24.29 -10.55
C GLU A 2 -30.23 22.90 -10.83
N HIS A 3 -31.04 22.78 -11.88
CA HIS A 3 -31.51 21.51 -12.38
C HIS A 3 -30.36 20.81 -13.10
N THR A 4 -29.43 20.23 -12.33
CA THR A 4 -28.45 19.31 -12.90
C THR A 4 -29.21 18.20 -13.60
N SER A 5 -28.98 18.06 -14.90
CA SER A 5 -29.69 17.06 -15.69
C SER A 5 -29.30 15.65 -15.18
N LEU A 6 -30.22 14.69 -15.27
CA LEU A 6 -29.93 13.29 -14.88
C LEU A 6 -28.68 12.76 -15.60
N LEU A 7 -28.49 13.17 -16.87
CA LEU A 7 -27.32 12.86 -17.67
C LEU A 7 -26.05 13.43 -17.05
N GLU A 8 -26.04 14.71 -16.70
CA GLU A 8 -24.89 15.37 -16.07
C GLU A 8 -24.50 14.69 -14.75
N ARG A 9 -25.48 14.33 -13.92
CA ARG A 9 -25.24 13.62 -12.66
C ARG A 9 -24.60 12.25 -12.89
N ILE A 10 -25.07 11.50 -13.89
CA ILE A 10 -24.49 10.20 -14.24
C ILE A 10 -23.08 10.36 -14.79
N LEU A 11 -22.87 11.26 -15.76
CA LEU A 11 -21.55 11.51 -16.35
C LEU A 11 -20.54 11.95 -15.29
N ARG A 12 -20.94 12.84 -14.39
CA ARG A 12 -20.11 13.27 -13.26
C ARG A 12 -19.78 12.09 -12.34
N GLY A 13 -20.78 11.26 -12.00
CA GLY A 13 -20.57 10.08 -11.16
C GLY A 13 -19.59 9.08 -11.78
N VAL A 14 -19.73 8.80 -13.07
CA VAL A 14 -18.82 7.94 -13.82
C VAL A 14 -17.41 8.53 -13.85
N ALA A 15 -17.28 9.81 -14.18
CA ALA A 15 -15.98 10.49 -14.21
C ALA A 15 -15.26 10.43 -12.87
N LEU A 16 -15.96 10.75 -11.77
CA LEU A 16 -15.40 10.66 -10.42
C LEU A 16 -15.01 9.22 -10.06
N THR A 17 -15.82 8.24 -10.43
CA THR A 17 -15.53 6.81 -10.18
C THR A 17 -14.27 6.38 -10.91
N LEU A 18 -14.11 6.75 -12.19
CA LEU A 18 -12.92 6.46 -12.97
C LEU A 18 -11.66 7.08 -12.38
N VAL A 19 -11.74 8.33 -11.92
CA VAL A 19 -10.64 9.01 -11.23
C VAL A 19 -10.26 8.26 -9.95
N VAL A 20 -11.23 7.90 -9.12
CA VAL A 20 -10.98 7.15 -7.88
C VAL A 20 -10.34 5.80 -8.19
N ILE A 21 -10.87 5.02 -9.15
CA ILE A 21 -10.31 3.73 -9.54
C ILE A 21 -8.87 3.89 -10.01
N PHE A 22 -8.59 4.88 -10.86
CA PHE A 22 -7.26 5.13 -11.39
C PHE A 22 -6.24 5.42 -10.27
N PHE A 23 -6.59 6.26 -9.30
CA PHE A 23 -5.69 6.60 -8.19
C PHE A 23 -5.61 5.53 -7.09
N MET A 24 -6.67 4.74 -6.90
CA MET A 24 -6.68 3.63 -5.93
C MET A 24 -6.00 2.38 -6.48
N PHE A 25 -5.98 2.19 -7.80
CA PHE A 25 -5.33 1.04 -8.44
C PHE A 25 -3.89 0.79 -7.97
N PRO A 26 -2.95 1.76 -7.96
CA PRO A 26 -1.59 1.52 -7.48
C PRO A 26 -1.53 1.13 -6.00
N ILE A 27 -2.44 1.64 -5.17
CA ILE A 27 -2.52 1.29 -3.75
C ILE A 27 -3.00 -0.17 -3.60
N ALA A 28 -4.07 -0.53 -4.30
CA ALA A 28 -4.58 -1.91 -4.32
C ALA A 28 -3.52 -2.89 -4.82
N TRP A 29 -2.71 -2.48 -5.81
CA TRP A 29 -1.59 -3.26 -6.33
C TRP A 29 -0.51 -3.51 -5.27
N ILE A 30 -0.03 -2.47 -4.58
CA ILE A 30 0.97 -2.62 -3.50
C ILE A 30 0.41 -3.45 -2.35
N PHE A 31 -0.85 -3.24 -1.99
CA PHE A 31 -1.54 -4.03 -0.98
C PHE A 31 -1.56 -5.52 -1.38
N MET A 32 -1.90 -5.83 -2.63
CA MET A 32 -1.86 -7.21 -3.14
C MET A 32 -0.44 -7.81 -3.07
N MET A 33 0.58 -7.07 -3.51
CA MET A 33 1.98 -7.51 -3.43
C MET A 33 2.45 -7.74 -1.99
N SER A 34 1.90 -7.06 -1.00
CA SER A 34 2.25 -7.28 0.40
C SER A 34 1.93 -8.69 0.91
N PHE A 35 1.01 -9.40 0.23
CA PHE A 35 0.68 -10.81 0.48
C PHE A 35 1.41 -11.79 -0.45
N GLN A 36 2.30 -11.32 -1.31
CA GLN A 36 3.07 -12.14 -2.25
C GLN A 36 4.48 -12.41 -1.74
N THR A 37 5.11 -13.51 -2.19
CA THR A 37 6.52 -13.74 -1.91
C THR A 37 7.41 -12.86 -2.80
N ASN A 38 8.67 -12.64 -2.39
CA ASN A 38 9.64 -11.91 -3.22
C ASN A 38 9.83 -12.55 -4.61
N GLU A 39 9.78 -13.89 -4.70
CA GLU A 39 9.88 -14.61 -5.96
C GLU A 39 8.69 -14.30 -6.88
N THR A 40 7.46 -14.30 -6.32
CA THR A 40 6.25 -13.98 -7.09
C THR A 40 6.26 -12.53 -7.59
N ILE A 41 6.72 -11.58 -6.77
CA ILE A 41 6.79 -10.15 -7.13
C ILE A 41 7.78 -9.90 -8.27
N LEU A 42 8.93 -10.59 -8.25
CA LEU A 42 10.00 -10.40 -9.25
C LEU A 42 9.78 -11.21 -10.54
N ARG A 43 8.74 -12.05 -10.59
CA ARG A 43 8.43 -12.88 -11.76
C ARG A 43 7.83 -12.06 -12.90
N ILE A 44 8.26 -12.35 -14.12
CA ILE A 44 7.70 -11.80 -15.37
C ILE A 44 7.10 -12.96 -16.19
N PRO A 45 5.82 -12.92 -16.59
CA PRO A 45 4.82 -11.88 -16.31
C PRO A 45 4.30 -11.91 -14.85
N PRO A 46 3.80 -10.78 -14.31
CA PRO A 46 3.26 -10.72 -12.95
C PRO A 46 2.05 -11.63 -12.78
N GLN A 47 1.97 -12.32 -11.64
CA GLN A 47 0.87 -13.23 -11.33
C GLN A 47 -0.20 -12.54 -10.48
N LEU A 48 -1.42 -12.46 -11.01
CA LEU A 48 -2.58 -11.93 -10.27
C LEU A 48 -3.22 -12.96 -9.34
N ILE A 49 -3.00 -14.25 -9.61
CA ILE A 49 -3.48 -15.38 -8.80
C ILE A 49 -2.26 -15.99 -8.13
N PHE A 50 -2.25 -15.95 -6.79
CA PHE A 50 -1.15 -16.42 -5.95
C PHE A 50 -1.70 -16.93 -4.63
N GLU A 51 -0.90 -17.70 -3.90
CA GLU A 51 -1.22 -18.11 -2.54
C GLU A 51 -0.83 -16.98 -1.56
N PRO A 52 -1.79 -16.38 -0.84
CA PRO A 52 -1.50 -15.25 0.04
C PRO A 52 -0.67 -15.71 1.25
N THR A 53 0.34 -14.91 1.60
CA THR A 53 1.20 -15.14 2.77
C THR A 53 1.30 -13.92 3.66
N LEU A 54 1.56 -14.14 4.96
CA LEU A 54 1.84 -13.09 5.93
C LEU A 54 3.34 -12.96 6.24
N ALA A 55 4.20 -13.69 5.53
CA ALA A 55 5.64 -13.72 5.77
C ALA A 55 6.30 -12.33 5.69
N ASN A 56 5.82 -11.44 4.84
CA ASN A 56 6.33 -10.07 4.75
C ASN A 56 6.05 -9.28 6.04
N TYR A 57 4.83 -9.41 6.60
CA TYR A 57 4.45 -8.74 7.84
C TYR A 57 5.21 -9.29 9.04
N THR A 58 5.38 -10.61 9.13
CA THR A 58 6.19 -11.22 10.19
C THR A 58 7.65 -10.78 10.08
N ALA A 59 8.21 -10.66 8.88
CA ALA A 59 9.56 -10.13 8.67
C ALA A 59 9.71 -8.67 9.11
N LEU A 60 8.71 -7.82 8.85
CA LEU A 60 8.70 -6.42 9.30
C LEU A 60 8.67 -6.28 10.83
N ILE A 61 7.90 -7.14 11.51
CA ILE A 61 7.76 -7.12 12.98
C ILE A 61 8.96 -7.74 13.67
N THR A 62 9.41 -8.91 13.21
CA THR A 62 10.58 -9.60 13.79
C THR A 62 11.90 -8.94 13.39
N GLY A 63 11.89 -8.10 12.35
CA GLY A 63 13.08 -7.47 11.81
C GLY A 63 13.99 -8.44 11.06
N LYS A 64 13.51 -9.62 10.68
CA LYS A 64 14.30 -10.64 9.97
C LYS A 64 13.59 -11.09 8.71
N LEU A 65 14.17 -10.77 7.57
CA LEU A 65 13.69 -11.24 6.27
C LEU A 65 14.56 -12.39 5.79
N VAL A 66 13.97 -13.60 5.77
CA VAL A 66 14.62 -14.80 5.25
C VAL A 66 14.43 -14.86 3.74
N THR A 67 15.54 -14.92 3.01
CA THR A 67 15.57 -15.03 1.55
C THR A 67 16.40 -16.26 1.15
N ALA A 68 16.29 -16.67 -0.11
CA ALA A 68 17.13 -17.76 -0.65
C ALA A 68 18.65 -17.48 -0.55
N ALA A 69 19.04 -16.20 -0.46
CA ALA A 69 20.43 -15.78 -0.35
C ALA A 69 20.92 -15.58 1.11
N GLY A 70 20.02 -15.67 2.10
CA GLY A 70 20.34 -15.45 3.51
C GLY A 70 19.27 -14.64 4.26
N THR A 71 19.54 -14.33 5.54
CA THR A 71 18.67 -13.50 6.38
C THR A 71 19.16 -12.05 6.37
N LEU A 72 18.26 -11.12 6.08
CA LEU A 72 18.51 -9.69 6.13
C LEU A 72 17.85 -9.10 7.39
N ASP A 73 18.60 -8.29 8.14
CA ASP A 73 18.06 -7.57 9.28
C ASP A 73 17.37 -6.27 8.82
N ILE A 74 16.15 -6.04 9.31
CA ILE A 74 15.32 -4.89 8.98
C ILE A 74 15.00 -4.13 10.26
N ALA A 75 15.37 -2.85 10.31
CA ALA A 75 15.06 -1.96 11.43
C ALA A 75 13.68 -1.29 11.31
N PHE A 76 12.69 -1.93 10.67
CA PHE A 76 11.42 -1.30 10.28
C PHE A 76 10.65 -0.75 11.48
N MET A 77 10.45 -1.54 12.53
CA MET A 77 9.70 -1.12 13.73
C MET A 77 10.34 0.08 14.43
N ARG A 78 11.68 0.12 14.50
CA ARG A 78 12.41 1.27 15.04
C ARG A 78 12.21 2.51 14.17
N ASN A 79 12.32 2.36 12.85
CA ASN A 79 12.12 3.47 11.91
C ASN A 79 10.69 4.01 11.97
N LEU A 80 9.70 3.12 12.05
CA LEU A 80 8.29 3.47 12.21
C LEU A 80 8.07 4.31 13.49
N TRP A 81 8.65 3.87 14.61
CA TRP A 81 8.55 4.61 15.87
C TRP A 81 9.23 5.99 15.78
N ASN A 82 10.41 6.07 15.19
CA ASN A 82 11.11 7.33 14.97
C ASN A 82 10.26 8.30 14.14
N SER A 83 9.62 7.82 13.08
CA SER A 83 8.74 8.64 12.23
C SER A 83 7.50 9.13 12.98
N VAL A 84 6.86 8.27 13.79
CA VAL A 84 5.69 8.65 14.60
C VAL A 84 6.08 9.70 15.65
N PHE A 85 7.18 9.47 16.37
CA PHE A 85 7.66 10.41 17.37
C PHE A 85 7.99 11.78 16.77
N LEU A 86 8.71 11.79 15.64
CA LEU A 86 9.10 13.01 14.96
C LEU A 86 7.87 13.79 14.44
N SER A 87 6.92 13.10 13.82
CA SER A 87 5.73 13.75 13.26
C SER A 87 4.84 14.35 14.35
N VAL A 88 4.60 13.61 15.43
CA VAL A 88 3.81 14.07 16.58
C VAL A 88 4.49 15.26 17.27
N THR A 89 5.79 15.18 17.52
CA THR A 89 6.55 16.27 18.18
C THR A 89 6.58 17.51 17.30
N SER A 90 6.76 17.35 15.99
CA SER A 90 6.73 18.45 15.02
C SER A 90 5.40 19.21 15.06
N VAL A 91 4.27 18.46 15.02
CA VAL A 91 2.93 19.06 15.12
C VAL A 91 2.74 19.75 16.47
N ALA A 92 3.15 19.11 17.58
CA ALA A 92 3.00 19.67 18.92
C ALA A 92 3.79 20.97 19.12
N VAL A 93 5.00 21.07 18.58
CA VAL A 93 5.83 22.30 18.64
C VAL A 93 5.30 23.40 17.71
N SER A 94 4.61 23.03 16.63
CA SER A 94 4.05 24.00 15.66
C SER A 94 2.78 24.71 16.13
N LEU A 95 2.11 24.18 17.15
CA LEU A 95 0.89 24.75 17.76
C LEU A 95 1.23 25.87 18.75
#